data_AF-A0A4D6YXX7-F1
#
_entry.id   AF-A0A4D6YXX7-F1
#
_cell.length_a   1.000
_cell.length_b   1.000
_cell.length_c   1.000
_cell.angle_alpha   90.00
_cell.angle_beta   90.00
_cell.angle_gamma   90.00
#
_symmetry.space_group_name_H-M   'P 1'
#
loop_
_entity.id
_entity.type
_entity.pdbx_description
1 polymer ?
#
loop_
_entity_poly.entity_id
_entity_poly.type
_entity_poly.pdbx_seq_one_letter_code
_entity_poly.pdbx_strand_id
1 'polypeptide(L)' 'KIDKLESIYLFSLPIKEFEIIDFFLGAALNDEVLKIMPVQKQTR' A
#
# COMPACT_ATOMS: atom_id res chain seq x y z
N LYS A 1 7.81 1.32 20.64
CA LYS A 1 7.10 0.39 19.74
C LYS A 1 5.96 1.17 19.11
N ILE A 2 5.68 1.00 17.82
CA ILE A 2 4.56 1.69 17.16
C ILE A 2 3.35 0.78 17.28
N ASP A 3 2.37 1.20 18.06
CA ASP A 3 1.23 0.34 18.42
C ASP A 3 0.01 0.61 17.53
N LYS A 4 -0.02 1.74 16.83
CA LYS A 4 -1.12 2.12 15.94
C LYS A 4 -0.65 2.86 14.69
N LEU A 5 -1.45 2.75 13.62
CA LEU A 5 -1.20 3.40 12.33
C LEU A 5 -1.21 4.93 12.42
N GLU A 6 -1.98 5.52 13.34
CA GLU A 6 -2.05 6.98 13.54
C GLU A 6 -0.71 7.59 13.95
N SER A 7 0.17 6.81 14.59
CA SER A 7 1.52 7.29 14.91
C SER A 7 2.36 7.47 13.65
N ILE A 8 2.21 6.60 12.64
CA ILE A 8 2.89 6.74 11.35
C ILE A 8 2.42 8.01 10.64
N TYR A 9 1.12 8.31 10.68
CA TYR A 9 0.56 9.53 10.13
C TYR A 9 0.98 10.79 10.90
N LEU A 10 0.98 10.75 12.23
CA LEU A 10 1.35 11.89 13.08
C LEU A 10 2.79 12.35 12.85
N PHE A 11 3.71 11.38 12.66
CA PHE A 11 5.14 11.64 12.46
C PHE A 11 5.54 11.66 10.98
N SER A 12 4.59 11.57 10.05
CA SER A 12 4.81 11.56 8.60
C SER A 12 5.90 10.57 8.17
N LEU A 13 5.91 9.38 8.79
CA LEU A 13 6.92 8.37 8.50
C LEU A 13 6.60 7.68 7.17
N PRO A 14 7.58 7.47 6.28
CA PRO A 14 7.35 6.79 5.01
C PRO A 14 7.13 5.28 5.24
N ILE A 15 6.07 4.72 4.64
CA ILE A 15 5.80 3.28 4.59
C ILE A 15 6.55 2.70 3.38
N LYS A 16 7.47 1.76 3.63
CA LYS A 16 8.28 1.10 2.58
C LYS A 16 7.91 -0.37 2.35
N GLU A 17 7.24 -0.96 3.33
CA GLU A 17 6.84 -2.37 3.37
C GLU A 17 5.32 -2.42 3.45
N PHE A 18 4.69 -3.18 2.56
CA PHE A 18 3.23 -3.26 2.48
C PHE A 18 2.64 -4.06 3.65
N GLU A 19 3.43 -4.98 4.22
CA GLU A 19 3.07 -5.82 5.36
C GLU A 19 2.65 -4.99 6.59
N ILE A 20 3.16 -3.75 6.71
CA ILE A 20 2.75 -2.79 7.74
C ILE A 20 1.25 -2.47 7.61
N ILE A 21 0.78 -2.22 6.38
CA ILE A 21 -0.63 -1.91 6.12
C ILE A 21 -1.49 -3.17 6.33
N ASP A 22 -1.02 -4.33 5.88
CA ASP A 22 -1.73 -5.60 6.07
C ASP A 22 -1.91 -5.95 7.55
N PHE A 23 -0.89 -5.70 8.38
CA PHE A 23 -0.98 -5.92 9.83
C PHE A 23 -2.05 -5.06 10.50
N PHE A 24 -2.20 -3.79 10.08
CA PHE A 24 -3.17 -2.87 10.69
C PHE A 24 -4.57 -2.94 10.06
N LEU A 25 -4.68 -3.17 8.75
CA LEU A 25 -5.91 -2.99 7.96
C LEU A 25 -6.25 -4.17 7.05
N GLY A 26 -5.44 -5.22 6.98
CA GLY A 26 -5.56 -6.26 5.95
C GLY A 26 -6.92 -6.95 5.86
N ALA A 27 -7.60 -7.19 6.98
CA ALA A 27 -8.94 -7.81 6.98
C ALA A 27 -10.09 -6.82 6.65
N ALA A 28 -9.82 -5.51 6.69
CA ALA A 28 -10.82 -4.47 6.45
C ALA A 28 -10.77 -3.92 5.01
N LEU A 29 -9.71 -4.21 4.26
CA LEU A 29 -9.52 -3.74 2.89
C LEU A 29 -9.99 -4.78 1.88
N ASN A 30 -10.65 -4.30 0.83
CA ASN A 30 -11.01 -5.10 -0.34
C ASN A 30 -10.26 -4.54 -1.55
N ASP A 31 -9.64 -5.42 -2.34
CA ASP A 31 -8.96 -5.03 -3.57
C ASP A 31 -9.95 -4.99 -4.74
N GLU A 32 -10.13 -3.82 -5.35
CA GLU A 32 -10.93 -3.64 -6.56
C GLU A 32 -10.04 -3.28 -7.75
N VAL A 33 -10.09 -4.08 -8.82
CA VAL A 33 -9.33 -3.84 -10.05
C VAL A 33 -10.09 -2.83 -10.92
N LEU A 34 -9.57 -1.60 -11.01
CA LEU A 34 -10.22 -0.51 -11.76
C LEU A 34 -10.18 -0.71 -13.28
N LYS A 35 -9.00 -0.73 -13.89
CA LYS A 35 -8.82 -0.86 -15.34
C LYS A 35 -7.43 -1.39 -15.68
N ILE A 36 -7.38 -2.33 -16.62
CA ILE A 36 -6.14 -2.82 -17.20
C ILE A 36 -5.88 -2.07 -18.50
N MET A 37 -4.72 -1.40 -18.61
CA MET A 37 -4.27 -0.76 -19.84
C MET A 37 -3.07 -1.51 -20.41
N PRO A 38 -3.16 -2.07 -21.64
CA PRO A 38 -2.01 -2.71 -22.25
C PRO A 38 -0.98 -1.65 -22.67
N VAL A 39 0.29 -1.91 -22.39
CA VAL A 39 1.42 -1.07 -22.84
C VAL A 39 2.36 -1.90 -23.72
N GLN A 40 2.84 -1.30 -24.81
CA GLN A 40 3.77 -1.94 -25.75
C GLN A 40 5.05 -1.10 -25.82
N LYS A 41 6.19 -1.68 -25.43
CA LYS A 41 7.50 -1.08 -25.68
C LYS A 41 8.09 -1.68 -26.94
N GLN A 42 8.58 -0.83 -27.83
CA GLN A 42 9.35 -1.28 -28.99
C GLN A 42 10.72 -1.79 -28.54
N THR A 43 11.08 -3.00 -28.95
CA THR A 43 12.42 -3.56 -28.84
C THR A 43 13.21 -3.31 -30.13
N ARG A 44 14.55 -3.22 -30.05
CA ARG A 44 15.42 -3.13 -31.24
C ARG A 44 15.56 -4.48 -31.93
#